data_AF-A0A5M9ZNP2-F1
#
_entry.id   AF-A0A5M9ZNP2-F1
#
_cell.length_a   1.000
_cell.length_b   1.000
_cell.length_c   1.000
_cell.angle_alpha   90.00
_cell.angle_beta   90.00
_cell.angle_gamma   90.00
#
_symmetry.space_group_name_H-M   'P 1'
#
loop_
_entity.id
_entity.type
_entity.pdbx_description
1 polymer ?
#
loop_
_entity_poly.entity_id
_entity_poly.type
_entity_poly.pdbx_seq_one_letter_code
_entity_poly.pdbx_strand_id
1 'polypeptide(L)'
;MTVSTADNAPTNPGDRRSMRIHRQTMGRRKITVIVSAAVTVLLAVGYIVADAADMAPGLLTSTSAQPITFPAAAKTRTVKTLTGQLQNGPTIDTTQAQKLVDEFASAEGVGADFSLIIADAQGNAVVKRNETVAREPASTLKTLTAFAAASTLDMSSTLDTDVYLTGSGDSATLTLKGNGDMLLGSGESDPNHINGRAGIATLIARTTAVLREKNITTVSLVYDDSLFGSKRLPDTIGANNVDLMNAAPMASMAIDGARNWNGTAKPTNPDVDSKFPPRSSTPAAD
;
A
#
# COMPACT_ATOMS: atom_id res chain seq x y z
N MET A 1 -40.69 -26.75 -91.95
CA MET A 1 -41.53 -25.55 -92.09
C MET A 1 -40.70 -24.37 -91.62
N THR A 2 -40.20 -23.58 -92.58
CA THR A 2 -39.88 -22.13 -92.56
C THR A 2 -39.41 -21.40 -91.28
N VAL A 3 -38.24 -20.75 -91.43
CA VAL A 3 -37.93 -19.31 -91.10
C VAL A 3 -37.83 -18.96 -89.60
N SER A 4 -37.02 -18.03 -89.09
CA SER A 4 -35.82 -17.25 -89.45
C SER A 4 -35.69 -16.20 -88.33
N THR A 5 -34.44 -15.85 -87.96
CA THR A 5 -33.95 -14.51 -87.52
C THR A 5 -34.74 -13.71 -86.46
N ALA A 6 -34.12 -13.45 -85.29
CA ALA A 6 -33.54 -12.14 -84.89
C ALA A 6 -34.62 -11.17 -84.32
N ASP A 7 -34.41 -10.28 -83.37
CA ASP A 7 -33.19 -9.65 -82.84
C ASP A 7 -33.54 -8.90 -81.53
N ASN A 8 -32.52 -8.68 -80.70
CA ASN A 8 -32.25 -7.57 -79.77
C ASN A 8 -33.21 -7.09 -78.65
N ALA A 9 -32.64 -7.03 -77.42
CA ALA A 9 -32.60 -5.82 -76.59
C ALA A 9 -31.36 -5.81 -75.65
N PRO A 10 -30.82 -4.64 -75.26
CA PRO A 10 -29.39 -4.42 -75.03
C PRO A 10 -28.95 -4.51 -73.55
N THR A 11 -27.76 -5.07 -73.29
CA THR A 11 -27.14 -5.04 -71.95
C THR A 11 -26.23 -3.82 -71.80
N ASN A 12 -26.59 -2.92 -70.88
CA ASN A 12 -25.84 -1.71 -70.55
C ASN A 12 -24.40 -2.04 -70.08
N PRO A 13 -23.33 -1.56 -70.76
CA PRO A 13 -21.94 -1.90 -70.42
C PRO A 13 -21.43 -1.34 -69.08
N GLY A 14 -22.10 -0.30 -68.53
CA GLY A 14 -21.68 0.36 -67.29
C GLY A 14 -21.78 -0.52 -66.04
N ASP A 15 -22.70 -1.48 -66.03
CA ASP A 15 -23.09 -2.24 -64.83
C ASP A 15 -22.18 -3.45 -64.54
N ARG A 16 -21.57 -4.02 -65.59
CA ARG A 16 -20.62 -5.15 -65.45
C ARG A 16 -19.23 -4.71 -65.00
N ARG A 17 -18.81 -3.47 -65.33
CA ARG A 17 -17.53 -2.89 -64.90
C ARG A 17 -17.58 -2.45 -63.43
N SER A 18 -18.67 -1.80 -63.01
CA SER A 18 -18.91 -1.40 -61.62
C SER A 18 -18.97 -2.62 -60.70
N MET A 19 -19.70 -3.68 -61.06
CA MET A 19 -19.77 -4.93 -60.28
C MET A 19 -18.43 -5.67 -60.16
N ARG A 20 -17.58 -5.68 -61.21
CA ARG A 20 -16.24 -6.29 -61.15
C ARG A 20 -15.28 -5.52 -60.24
N ILE A 21 -15.29 -4.20 -60.30
CA ILE A 21 -14.47 -3.34 -59.43
C ILE A 21 -14.92 -3.50 -57.97
N HIS A 22 -16.24 -3.54 -57.71
CA HIS A 22 -16.80 -3.76 -56.37
C HIS A 22 -16.48 -5.16 -55.80
N ARG A 23 -16.50 -6.22 -56.62
CA ARG A 23 -16.06 -7.56 -56.20
C ARG A 23 -14.56 -7.64 -55.90
N GLN A 24 -13.73 -6.94 -56.68
CA GLN A 24 -12.27 -6.90 -56.47
C GLN A 24 -11.88 -6.10 -55.21
N THR A 25 -12.52 -4.97 -54.94
CA THR A 25 -12.31 -4.19 -53.71
C THR A 25 -12.84 -4.93 -52.47
N MET A 26 -13.98 -5.63 -52.57
CA MET A 26 -14.50 -6.48 -51.49
C MET A 26 -13.61 -7.69 -51.21
N GLY A 27 -13.04 -8.33 -52.25
CA GLY A 27 -12.09 -9.43 -52.10
C GLY A 27 -10.79 -9.00 -51.41
N ARG A 28 -10.24 -7.84 -51.81
CA ARG A 28 -9.07 -7.23 -51.16
C ARG A 28 -9.34 -6.88 -49.69
N ARG A 29 -10.50 -6.27 -49.39
CA ARG A 29 -10.91 -5.99 -48.01
C ARG A 29 -11.03 -7.25 -47.15
N LYS A 30 -11.62 -8.32 -47.69
CA LYS A 30 -11.71 -9.62 -46.98
C LYS A 30 -10.33 -10.21 -46.68
N ILE A 31 -9.41 -10.17 -47.66
CA ILE A 31 -8.03 -10.64 -47.47
C ILE A 31 -7.32 -9.78 -46.42
N THR A 32 -7.43 -8.45 -46.49
CA THR A 32 -6.84 -7.56 -45.48
C THR A 32 -7.40 -7.84 -44.10
N VAL A 33 -8.72 -8.02 -43.94
CA VAL A 33 -9.34 -8.35 -42.64
C VAL A 33 -8.85 -9.70 -42.12
N ILE A 34 -8.77 -10.74 -42.96
CA ILE A 34 -8.26 -12.05 -42.56
C ILE A 34 -6.79 -11.97 -42.13
N VAL A 35 -5.96 -11.28 -42.91
CA VAL A 35 -4.54 -11.09 -42.59
C VAL A 35 -4.37 -10.29 -41.31
N SER A 36 -5.11 -9.20 -41.14
CA SER A 36 -5.08 -8.40 -39.91
C SER A 36 -5.53 -9.22 -38.71
N ALA A 37 -6.62 -9.98 -38.81
CA ALA A 37 -7.09 -10.86 -37.73
C ALA A 37 -6.05 -11.93 -37.39
N ALA A 38 -5.44 -12.58 -38.39
CA ALA A 38 -4.40 -13.58 -38.18
C ALA A 38 -3.15 -12.98 -37.51
N VAL A 39 -2.72 -11.79 -37.94
CA VAL A 39 -1.59 -11.08 -37.31
C VAL A 39 -1.93 -10.69 -35.87
N THR A 40 -3.13 -10.19 -35.59
CA THR A 40 -3.56 -9.85 -34.23
C THR A 40 -3.58 -11.09 -33.33
N VAL A 41 -4.10 -12.21 -33.81
CA VAL A 41 -4.10 -13.47 -33.05
C VAL A 41 -2.67 -13.95 -32.79
N LEU A 42 -1.79 -13.91 -33.79
CA LEU A 42 -0.38 -14.28 -33.62
C LEU A 42 0.35 -13.39 -32.61
N LEU A 43 0.10 -12.08 -32.63
CA LEU A 43 0.67 -11.14 -31.67
C LEU A 43 0.13 -11.38 -30.26
N ALA A 44 -1.16 -11.64 -30.10
CA ALA A 44 -1.77 -11.95 -28.81
C ALA A 44 -1.22 -13.25 -28.22
N VAL A 45 -1.12 -14.31 -29.03
CA VAL A 45 -0.53 -15.59 -28.61
C VAL A 45 0.96 -15.41 -28.28
N GLY A 46 1.70 -14.68 -29.11
CA GLY A 46 3.12 -14.39 -28.85
C GLY A 46 3.33 -13.62 -27.54
N TYR A 47 2.45 -12.65 -27.25
CA TYR A 47 2.46 -11.92 -25.99
C TYR A 47 2.16 -12.83 -24.80
N ILE A 48 1.11 -13.68 -24.88
CA ILE A 48 0.76 -14.62 -23.81
C ILE A 48 1.93 -15.57 -23.52
N VAL A 49 2.58 -16.09 -24.56
CA VAL A 49 3.76 -16.97 -24.41
C VAL A 49 4.94 -16.21 -23.80
N ALA A 50 5.18 -14.96 -24.22
CA ALA A 50 6.25 -14.14 -23.67
C ALA A 50 6.01 -13.73 -22.21
N ASP A 51 4.76 -13.44 -21.84
CA ASP A 51 4.33 -13.12 -20.46
C ASP A 51 4.46 -14.34 -19.55
N ALA A 52 3.99 -15.51 -20.00
CA ALA A 52 4.13 -16.76 -19.25
C ALA A 52 5.58 -17.27 -19.14
N ALA A 53 6.47 -16.83 -20.04
CA ALA A 53 7.90 -17.16 -20.03
C ALA A 53 8.77 -16.06 -19.38
N ASP A 54 8.15 -15.06 -18.73
CA ASP A 54 8.82 -13.91 -18.09
C ASP A 54 9.72 -13.08 -19.05
N MET A 55 9.49 -13.14 -20.36
CA MET A 55 10.21 -12.36 -21.39
C MET A 55 9.53 -11.01 -21.69
N ALA A 56 8.28 -10.83 -21.27
CA ALA A 56 7.52 -9.59 -21.35
C ALA A 56 6.69 -9.39 -20.06
N PRO A 57 6.51 -8.16 -19.56
CA PRO A 57 5.69 -7.91 -18.37
C PRO A 57 4.20 -8.12 -18.66
N GLY A 58 3.47 -8.81 -17.78
CA GLY A 58 2.02 -9.02 -17.91
C GLY A 58 1.36 -9.75 -16.74
N LEU A 59 0.09 -10.12 -16.93
CA LEU A 59 -0.77 -10.72 -15.89
C LEU A 59 -0.40 -12.18 -15.57
N LEU A 60 0.37 -12.83 -16.45
CA LEU A 60 0.82 -14.22 -16.30
C LEU A 60 2.26 -14.34 -15.80
N THR A 61 2.98 -13.22 -15.69
CA THR A 61 4.33 -13.14 -15.13
C THR A 61 4.31 -13.78 -13.73
N SER A 62 4.97 -14.93 -13.61
CA SER A 62 4.94 -15.79 -12.42
C SER A 62 6.26 -15.72 -11.64
N THR A 63 7.13 -14.78 -12.01
CA THR A 63 8.40 -14.55 -11.33
C THR A 63 8.13 -14.38 -9.84
N SER A 64 8.51 -15.41 -9.07
CA SER A 64 8.54 -15.36 -7.61
C SER A 64 9.29 -14.10 -7.19
N ALA A 65 8.71 -13.34 -6.25
CA ALA A 65 9.36 -12.17 -5.69
C ALA A 65 10.76 -12.59 -5.23
N GLN A 66 11.79 -12.02 -5.87
CA GLN A 66 13.17 -12.36 -5.53
C GLN A 66 13.36 -12.14 -4.02
N PRO A 67 13.83 -13.15 -3.27
CA PRO A 67 14.00 -13.01 -1.85
C PRO A 67 15.01 -11.89 -1.58
N ILE A 68 14.53 -10.77 -1.03
CA ILE A 68 15.39 -9.70 -0.57
C ILE A 68 16.10 -10.21 0.68
N THR A 69 17.42 -10.37 0.60
CA THR A 69 18.23 -10.73 1.76
C THR A 69 18.40 -9.51 2.65
N PHE A 70 17.77 -9.54 3.82
CA PHE A 70 18.01 -8.54 4.85
C PHE A 70 19.26 -8.91 5.66
N PRO A 71 20.08 -7.92 6.11
CA PRO A 71 21.13 -8.18 7.07
C PRO A 71 20.57 -8.91 8.30
N ALA A 72 21.30 -9.90 8.80
CA ALA A 72 20.91 -10.59 10.04
C ALA A 72 20.75 -9.55 11.16
N ALA A 73 19.67 -9.67 11.95
CA ALA A 73 19.45 -8.80 13.09
C ALA A 73 20.66 -8.85 14.04
N ALA A 74 21.30 -7.71 14.30
CA ALA A 74 22.53 -7.64 15.08
C ALA A 74 22.37 -8.17 16.52
N LYS A 75 21.14 -8.17 17.05
CA LYS A 75 20.75 -8.79 18.31
C LYS A 75 19.34 -9.36 18.20
N THR A 76 19.19 -10.63 18.53
CA THR A 76 17.88 -11.24 18.83
C THR A 76 17.57 -11.01 20.30
N ARG A 77 16.45 -10.35 20.61
CA ARG A 77 15.96 -10.30 21.99
C ARG A 77 15.14 -11.56 22.26
N THR A 78 15.54 -12.33 23.26
CA THR A 78 14.68 -13.39 23.81
C THR A 78 13.49 -12.70 24.46
N VAL A 79 12.32 -12.86 23.86
CA VAL A 79 11.13 -12.24 24.39
C VAL A 79 10.61 -13.09 25.55
N LYS A 80 10.42 -12.47 26.72
CA LYS A 80 9.77 -13.10 27.87
C LYS A 80 8.32 -13.38 27.50
N THR A 81 7.75 -14.50 27.94
CA THR A 81 6.34 -14.84 27.69
C THR A 81 5.44 -13.65 28.04
N LEU A 82 4.86 -13.01 27.01
CA LEU A 82 4.05 -11.78 27.14
C LEU A 82 2.60 -12.06 27.52
N THR A 83 2.21 -13.33 27.50
CA THR A 83 0.86 -13.74 27.83
C THR A 83 0.79 -14.15 29.30
N GLY A 84 -0.27 -13.73 29.99
CA GLY A 84 -0.75 -14.50 31.16
C GLY A 84 -1.04 -15.95 30.75
N GLN A 85 -1.39 -16.82 31.70
CA GLN A 85 -1.81 -18.18 31.35
C GLN A 85 -3.01 -18.10 30.39
N LEU A 86 -2.78 -18.44 29.12
CA LEU A 86 -3.86 -18.62 28.16
C LEU A 86 -4.70 -19.78 28.67
N GLN A 87 -5.99 -19.53 28.91
CA GLN A 87 -6.91 -20.60 29.24
C GLN A 87 -6.90 -21.59 28.08
N ASN A 88 -6.85 -22.88 28.39
CA ASN A 88 -6.95 -23.92 27.37
C ASN A 88 -8.26 -23.71 26.61
N GLY A 89 -8.16 -23.46 25.32
CA GLY A 89 -9.31 -23.48 24.42
C GLY A 89 -9.88 -24.90 24.30
N PRO A 90 -11.03 -25.06 23.63
CA PRO A 90 -11.53 -26.40 23.28
C PRO A 90 -10.49 -27.17 22.46
N THR A 91 -10.44 -28.48 22.65
CA THR A 91 -9.59 -29.36 21.84
C THR A 91 -9.95 -29.19 20.36
N ILE A 92 -8.93 -29.01 19.52
CA ILE A 92 -9.11 -28.92 18.07
C ILE A 92 -9.23 -30.36 17.51
N ASP A 93 -10.34 -30.67 16.86
CA ASP A 93 -10.50 -31.92 16.12
C ASP A 93 -9.61 -31.88 14.86
N THR A 94 -8.54 -32.66 14.86
CA THR A 94 -7.58 -32.71 13.75
C THR A 94 -8.22 -33.15 12.44
N THR A 95 -9.19 -34.07 12.47
CA THR A 95 -9.86 -34.56 11.26
C THR A 95 -10.72 -33.47 10.64
N GLN A 96 -11.48 -32.76 11.49
CA GLN A 96 -12.29 -31.64 11.02
C GLN A 96 -11.42 -30.48 10.53
N ALA A 97 -10.32 -30.17 11.22
CA ALA A 97 -9.37 -29.15 10.81
C ALA A 97 -8.72 -29.49 9.47
N GLN A 98 -8.30 -30.75 9.26
CA GLN A 98 -7.74 -31.19 7.98
C GLN A 98 -8.78 -31.08 6.86
N LYS A 99 -10.04 -31.47 7.12
CA LYS A 99 -11.13 -31.33 6.14
C LYS A 99 -11.30 -29.87 5.70
N LEU A 100 -11.25 -28.92 6.63
CA LEU A 100 -11.33 -27.48 6.30
C LEU A 100 -10.13 -27.00 5.47
N VAL A 101 -8.93 -27.50 5.75
CA VAL A 101 -7.73 -27.18 4.96
C VAL A 101 -7.84 -27.73 3.55
N ASP A 102 -8.36 -28.95 3.38
CA ASP A 102 -8.56 -29.57 2.07
C ASP A 102 -9.66 -28.85 1.28
N GLU A 103 -10.77 -28.48 1.93
CA GLU A 103 -11.83 -27.65 1.34
C GLU A 103 -11.27 -26.29 0.89
N PHE A 104 -10.50 -25.62 1.75
CA PHE A 104 -9.83 -24.35 1.41
C PHE A 104 -8.87 -24.52 0.23
N ALA A 105 -8.07 -25.60 0.20
CA ALA A 105 -7.16 -25.88 -0.90
C ALA A 105 -7.88 -26.12 -2.23
N SER A 106 -9.11 -26.65 -2.18
CA SER A 106 -9.95 -26.91 -3.35
C SER A 106 -10.73 -25.67 -3.83
N ALA A 107 -10.77 -24.60 -3.04
CA ALA A 107 -11.50 -23.39 -3.39
C ALA A 107 -10.89 -22.73 -4.63
N GLU A 108 -11.76 -22.26 -5.52
CA GLU A 108 -11.36 -21.54 -6.73
C GLU A 108 -10.48 -20.33 -6.36
N GLY A 109 -9.34 -20.19 -7.04
CA GLY A 109 -8.40 -19.07 -6.85
C GLY A 109 -7.35 -19.24 -5.74
N VAL A 110 -7.41 -20.30 -4.92
CA VAL A 110 -6.37 -20.56 -3.90
C VAL A 110 -5.15 -21.28 -4.49
N GLY A 111 -5.40 -22.35 -5.25
CA GLY A 111 -4.35 -23.20 -5.81
C GLY A 111 -3.59 -24.02 -4.75
N ALA A 112 -2.50 -24.66 -5.17
CA ALA A 112 -1.73 -25.57 -4.31
C ALA A 112 -0.63 -24.87 -3.48
N ASP A 113 -0.23 -23.65 -3.86
CA ASP A 113 0.95 -22.97 -3.32
C ASP A 113 0.60 -21.97 -2.20
N PHE A 114 0.18 -22.48 -1.05
CA PHE A 114 -0.06 -21.67 0.15
C PHE A 114 0.57 -22.31 1.38
N SER A 115 0.73 -21.49 2.42
CA SER A 115 1.21 -21.92 3.75
C SER A 115 0.12 -21.71 4.78
N LEU A 116 -0.06 -22.68 5.70
CA LEU A 116 -1.10 -22.64 6.72
C LEU A 116 -0.65 -23.41 7.97
N ILE A 117 -0.98 -22.87 9.14
CA ILE A 117 -0.85 -23.55 10.43
C ILE A 117 -2.15 -23.33 11.21
N ILE A 118 -2.72 -24.42 11.72
CA ILE A 118 -3.74 -24.38 12.79
C ILE A 118 -3.03 -24.86 14.04
N ALA A 119 -3.04 -24.04 15.10
CA ALA A 119 -2.41 -24.36 16.38
C ALA A 119 -3.40 -24.19 17.53
N ASP A 120 -3.17 -24.92 18.62
CA ASP A 120 -3.91 -24.74 19.87
C ASP A 120 -3.52 -23.44 20.59
N ALA A 121 -4.18 -23.17 21.72
CA ALA A 121 -3.93 -21.98 22.54
C ALA A 121 -2.51 -21.94 23.14
N GLN A 122 -1.78 -23.06 23.14
CA GLN A 122 -0.40 -23.18 23.60
C GLN A 122 0.60 -23.01 22.45
N GLY A 123 0.12 -22.87 21.21
CA GLY A 123 0.94 -22.77 20.02
C GLY A 123 1.40 -24.13 19.48
N ASN A 124 0.88 -25.25 19.98
CA ASN A 124 1.15 -26.56 19.38
C ASN A 124 0.38 -26.68 18.08
N ALA A 125 1.09 -26.92 16.99
CA ALA A 125 0.48 -27.08 15.68
C ALA A 125 -0.30 -28.41 15.60
N VAL A 126 -1.55 -28.31 15.14
CA VAL A 126 -2.50 -29.41 14.94
C VAL A 126 -2.55 -29.82 13.47
N VAL A 127 -2.56 -28.83 12.56
CA VAL A 127 -2.46 -29.03 11.11
C VAL A 127 -1.42 -28.06 10.56
N LYS A 128 -0.59 -28.54 9.62
CA LYS A 128 0.47 -27.77 8.97
C LYS A 128 0.45 -28.02 7.48
N ARG A 129 0.71 -26.98 6.70
CA ARG A 129 0.95 -27.06 5.27
C ARG A 129 2.00 -26.02 4.89
N ASN A 130 3.11 -26.46 4.31
CA ASN A 130 4.20 -25.60 3.83
C ASN A 130 4.62 -24.52 4.85
N GLU A 131 4.60 -24.84 6.14
CA GLU A 131 4.71 -23.87 7.23
C GLU A 131 6.11 -23.26 7.36
N THR A 132 7.11 -23.94 6.81
CA THR A 132 8.50 -23.52 6.78
C THR A 132 8.88 -22.77 5.49
N VAL A 133 7.97 -22.71 4.51
CA VAL A 133 8.18 -21.97 3.27
C VAL A 133 8.06 -20.48 3.57
N ALA A 134 9.11 -19.71 3.27
CA ALA A 134 9.09 -18.26 3.42
C ALA A 134 8.07 -17.63 2.46
N ARG A 135 7.26 -16.71 2.98
CA ARG A 135 6.22 -15.97 2.24
C ARG A 135 6.35 -14.48 2.54
N GLU A 136 5.90 -13.64 1.61
CA GLU A 136 5.76 -12.21 1.89
C GLU A 136 4.60 -11.99 2.89
N PRO A 137 4.85 -11.44 4.09
CA PRO A 137 3.84 -11.36 5.13
C PRO A 137 2.82 -10.23 4.90
N ALA A 138 3.11 -9.29 4.00
CA ALA A 138 2.38 -8.03 3.88
C ALA A 138 2.11 -7.41 5.28
N SER A 139 0.89 -6.94 5.54
CA SER A 139 0.53 -6.34 6.83
C SER A 139 0.51 -7.31 8.02
N THR A 140 0.61 -8.63 7.83
CA THR A 140 0.75 -9.57 8.98
C THR A 140 2.06 -9.34 9.73
N LEU A 141 3.06 -8.71 9.09
CA LEU A 141 4.29 -8.25 9.74
C LEU A 141 4.02 -7.29 10.92
N LYS A 142 2.91 -6.53 10.87
CA LYS A 142 2.52 -5.61 11.96
C LYS A 142 2.30 -6.33 13.28
N THR A 143 1.88 -7.60 13.26
CA THR A 143 1.74 -8.41 14.48
C THR A 143 3.09 -8.59 15.18
N LEU A 144 4.15 -8.85 14.41
CA LEU A 144 5.51 -8.97 14.96
C LEU A 144 6.03 -7.61 15.45
N THR A 145 5.77 -6.53 14.73
CA THR A 145 6.12 -5.17 15.16
C THR A 145 5.40 -4.79 16.46
N ALA A 146 4.09 -5.06 16.56
CA ALA A 146 3.29 -4.79 17.74
C ALA A 146 3.80 -5.60 18.95
N PHE A 147 4.12 -6.88 18.74
CA PHE A 147 4.74 -7.71 19.77
C PHE A 147 6.08 -7.15 20.25
N ALA A 148 6.97 -6.79 19.33
CA ALA A 148 8.26 -6.21 19.68
C ALA A 148 8.10 -4.89 20.45
N ALA A 149 7.17 -4.02 20.03
CA ALA A 149 6.85 -2.77 20.72
C ALA A 149 6.32 -3.04 22.13
N ALA A 150 5.28 -3.87 22.28
CA ALA A 150 4.68 -4.20 23.57
C ALA A 150 5.64 -4.92 24.53
N SER A 151 6.64 -5.64 23.99
CA SER A 151 7.68 -6.31 24.78
C SER A 151 8.81 -5.40 25.27
N THR A 152 8.94 -4.21 24.66
CA THR A 152 10.10 -3.33 24.86
C THR A 152 9.72 -1.98 25.46
N LEU A 153 8.58 -1.44 25.06
CA LEU A 153 8.11 -0.11 25.44
C LEU A 153 7.14 -0.19 26.61
N ASP A 154 7.10 0.88 27.40
CA ASP A 154 5.99 1.09 28.32
C ASP A 154 4.78 1.55 27.51
N MET A 155 3.85 0.62 27.26
CA MET A 155 2.65 0.88 26.48
C MET A 155 1.66 1.83 27.17
N SER A 156 1.90 2.21 28.42
CA SER A 156 1.13 3.24 29.13
C SER A 156 1.72 4.64 29.00
N SER A 157 2.95 4.77 28.48
CA SER A 157 3.63 6.04 28.27
C SER A 157 3.17 6.76 27.00
N THR A 158 3.44 8.07 26.94
CA THR A 158 3.26 8.91 25.76
C THR A 158 4.61 9.36 25.20
N LEU A 159 4.62 9.77 23.94
CA LEU A 159 5.78 10.37 23.30
C LEU A 159 5.66 11.89 23.38
N ASP A 160 6.75 12.56 23.77
CA ASP A 160 6.74 14.01 24.00
C ASP A 160 7.07 14.79 22.72
N THR A 161 6.59 16.03 22.67
CA THR A 161 7.07 17.05 21.72
C THR A 161 7.51 18.26 22.53
N ASP A 162 8.79 18.60 22.43
CA ASP A 162 9.44 19.60 23.26
C ASP A 162 9.66 20.91 22.51
N VAL A 163 9.72 22.01 23.25
CA VAL A 163 10.17 23.31 22.72
C VAL A 163 11.35 23.79 23.56
N TYR A 164 12.50 23.99 22.91
CA TYR A 164 13.69 24.55 23.53
C TYR A 164 13.87 26.00 23.09
N LEU A 165 14.19 26.87 24.05
CA LEU A 165 14.55 28.26 23.78
C LEU A 165 16.06 28.44 23.99
N THR A 166 16.74 28.93 22.97
CA THR A 166 18.16 29.33 23.03
C THR A 166 18.31 30.79 22.63
N GLY A 167 19.38 31.45 23.08
CA GLY A 167 19.56 32.89 22.89
C GLY A 167 18.59 33.75 23.71
N SER A 168 18.60 35.05 23.45
CA SER A 168 17.73 36.04 24.13
C SER A 168 17.50 37.26 23.24
N GLY A 169 16.50 38.08 23.57
CA GLY A 169 16.14 39.26 22.77
C GLY A 169 15.88 38.90 21.31
N ASP A 170 16.43 39.69 20.39
CA ASP A 170 16.23 39.51 18.94
C ASP A 170 16.97 38.29 18.36
N SER A 171 17.86 37.66 19.12
CA SER A 171 18.56 36.43 18.71
C SER A 171 17.92 35.16 19.27
N ALA A 172 16.74 35.26 19.88
CA ALA A 172 16.04 34.13 20.47
C ALA A 172 15.64 33.12 19.37
N THR A 173 15.94 31.84 19.59
CA THR A 173 15.56 30.73 18.70
C THR A 173 14.77 29.70 19.48
N LEU A 174 13.59 29.37 18.97
CA LEU A 174 12.79 28.22 19.40
C LEU A 174 13.09 27.01 18.52
N THR A 175 13.44 25.90 19.14
CA THR A 175 13.56 24.59 18.49
C THR A 175 12.41 23.72 18.94
N LEU A 176 11.50 23.39 18.01
CA LEU A 176 10.48 22.36 18.21
C LEU A 176 11.12 20.99 17.96
N LYS A 177 11.18 20.12 18.96
CA LYS A 177 11.81 18.80 18.86
C LYS A 177 10.79 17.69 19.04
N GLY A 178 10.67 16.84 18.03
CA GLY A 178 9.78 15.68 18.06
C GLY A 178 10.49 14.48 18.68
N ASN A 179 9.84 13.81 19.64
CA ASN A 179 10.34 12.55 20.22
C ASN A 179 9.58 11.30 19.74
N GLY A 180 8.88 11.39 18.61
CA GLY A 180 8.20 10.29 17.93
C GLY A 180 6.67 10.42 17.82
N ASP A 181 6.06 11.48 18.36
CA ASP A 181 4.61 11.66 18.30
C ASP A 181 4.16 12.14 16.91
N MET A 182 3.69 11.21 16.10
CA MET A 182 3.10 11.51 14.79
C MET A 182 1.59 11.80 14.85
N LEU A 183 0.97 11.82 16.03
CA LEU A 183 -0.49 11.99 16.21
C LEU A 183 -0.84 13.32 16.86
N LEU A 184 0.01 14.34 16.67
CA LEU A 184 -0.27 15.69 17.16
C LEU A 184 -1.55 16.23 16.51
N GLY A 185 -2.32 16.98 17.28
CA GLY A 185 -3.47 17.72 16.80
C GLY A 185 -3.08 19.15 16.44
N SER A 186 -3.68 19.72 15.40
CA SER A 186 -3.47 21.14 15.08
C SER A 186 -4.11 22.10 16.10
N GLY A 187 -5.07 21.59 16.89
CA GLY A 187 -5.80 22.36 17.91
C GLY A 187 -5.22 22.25 19.31
N GLU A 188 -6.07 22.45 20.31
CA GLU A 188 -5.74 22.22 21.72
C GLU A 188 -5.58 20.72 22.00
N SER A 189 -4.82 20.38 23.04
CA SER A 189 -4.73 19.03 23.59
C SER A 189 -6.10 18.53 24.04
N ASP A 190 -6.49 17.33 23.60
CA ASP A 190 -7.70 16.65 24.07
C ASP A 190 -7.37 15.26 24.63
N PRO A 191 -7.38 15.06 25.96
CA PRO A 191 -7.04 13.78 26.56
C PRO A 191 -8.04 12.65 26.26
N ASN A 192 -9.21 12.97 25.69
CA ASN A 192 -10.22 11.98 25.31
C ASN A 192 -9.99 11.40 23.91
N HIS A 193 -9.06 11.98 23.14
CA HIS A 193 -8.69 11.49 21.82
C HIS A 193 -7.31 10.83 21.82
N ILE A 194 -7.06 9.96 20.84
CA ILE A 194 -5.73 9.41 20.57
C ILE A 194 -5.00 10.40 19.66
N ASN A 195 -5.61 10.70 18.52
CA ASN A 195 -5.14 11.68 17.58
C ASN A 195 -5.53 13.09 18.05
N GLY A 196 -4.55 13.93 18.34
CA GLY A 196 -4.79 15.21 19.00
C GLY A 196 -4.77 15.17 20.53
N ARG A 197 -4.33 14.06 21.13
CA ARG A 197 -4.07 14.01 22.59
C ARG A 197 -3.15 15.16 23.02
N ALA A 198 -2.06 15.35 22.29
CA ALA A 198 -1.21 16.52 22.36
C ALA A 198 -1.54 17.46 21.20
N GLY A 199 -1.83 18.72 21.51
CA GLY A 199 -2.22 19.73 20.54
C GLY A 199 -1.16 20.82 20.37
N ILE A 200 -0.91 21.21 19.12
CA ILE A 200 0.00 22.29 18.75
C ILE A 200 -0.46 23.63 19.32
N ALA A 201 -1.77 23.92 19.37
CA ALA A 201 -2.26 25.18 19.93
C ALA A 201 -1.97 25.30 21.44
N THR A 202 -2.12 24.19 22.18
CA THR A 202 -1.73 24.13 23.60
C THR A 202 -0.23 24.33 23.77
N LEU A 203 0.59 23.73 22.92
CA LEU A 203 2.05 23.91 22.95
C LEU A 203 2.42 25.38 22.69
N ILE A 204 1.83 26.01 21.67
CA ILE A 204 2.01 27.44 21.36
C ILE A 204 1.61 28.31 22.55
N ALA A 205 0.47 28.04 23.19
CA ALA A 205 0.00 28.82 24.33
C ALA A 205 1.00 28.77 25.50
N ARG A 206 1.50 27.57 25.83
CA ARG A 206 2.53 27.36 26.87
C ARG A 206 3.83 28.08 26.53
N THR A 207 4.32 27.92 25.30
CA THR A 207 5.55 28.56 24.84
C THR A 207 5.42 30.09 24.88
N THR A 208 4.29 30.63 24.43
CA THR A 208 4.05 32.08 24.40
C THR A 208 4.00 32.67 25.81
N ALA A 209 3.45 31.96 26.79
CA ALA A 209 3.48 32.40 28.19
C ALA A 209 4.92 32.57 28.69
N VAL A 210 5.79 31.59 28.44
CA VAL A 210 7.22 31.64 28.80
C VAL A 210 7.96 32.78 28.08
N LEU A 211 7.68 33.00 26.78
CA LEU A 211 8.29 34.10 26.03
C LEU A 211 7.93 35.48 26.61
N ARG A 212 6.66 35.67 27.00
CA ARG A 212 6.19 36.92 27.62
C ARG A 212 6.89 37.18 28.96
N GLU A 213 7.04 36.17 29.80
CA GLU A 213 7.78 36.28 31.06
C GLU A 213 9.24 36.70 30.85
N LYS A 214 9.82 36.34 29.70
CA LYS A 214 11.19 36.69 29.30
C LYS A 214 11.28 37.98 28.49
N ASN A 215 10.18 38.68 28.26
CA ASN A 215 10.09 39.86 27.38
C ASN A 215 10.62 39.62 25.95
N ILE A 216 10.48 38.39 25.45
CA ILE A 216 10.85 38.04 24.07
C ILE A 216 9.59 38.16 23.21
N THR A 217 9.66 39.01 22.19
CA THR A 217 8.54 39.28 21.27
C THR A 217 8.75 38.73 19.87
N THR A 218 10.01 38.44 19.51
CA THR A 218 10.41 37.88 18.21
C THR A 218 11.32 36.68 18.45
N VAL A 219 11.12 35.63 17.68
CA VAL A 219 11.94 34.41 17.72
C VAL A 219 12.18 33.91 16.30
N SER A 220 13.33 33.27 16.09
CA SER A 220 13.49 32.34 14.97
C SER A 220 12.90 30.99 15.36
N LEU A 221 12.11 30.36 14.49
CA LEU A 221 11.57 29.02 14.72
C LEU A 221 12.29 28.02 13.84
N VAL A 222 12.77 26.93 14.44
CA VAL A 222 13.34 25.76 13.75
C VAL A 222 12.73 24.49 14.33
N TYR A 223 12.85 23.38 13.60
CA TYR A 223 12.44 22.06 14.08
C TYR A 223 13.61 21.08 14.10
N ASP A 224 13.57 20.14 15.04
CA ASP A 224 14.50 19.04 15.18
C ASP A 224 13.75 17.71 14.97
N ASP A 225 13.92 17.17 13.76
CA ASP A 225 13.43 15.86 13.31
C ASP A 225 14.59 14.86 13.17
N SER A 226 15.64 15.01 13.98
CA SER A 226 16.84 14.16 13.92
C SER A 226 16.77 12.88 14.73
N LEU A 227 15.70 12.64 15.50
CA LEU A 227 15.54 11.44 16.34
C LEU A 227 15.73 10.15 15.52
N PHE A 228 15.16 10.13 14.31
CA PHE A 228 15.31 9.04 13.37
C PHE A 228 16.39 9.35 12.33
N GLY A 229 17.01 8.30 11.79
CA GLY A 229 18.08 8.45 10.81
C GLY A 229 17.62 9.14 9.51
N SER A 230 18.58 9.51 8.67
CA SER A 230 18.33 10.23 7.41
C SER A 230 17.53 9.43 6.37
N LYS A 231 17.43 8.10 6.51
CA LYS A 231 16.61 7.26 5.64
C LYS A 231 15.14 7.37 6.04
N ARG A 232 14.38 8.16 5.25
CA ARG A 232 12.97 8.47 5.52
C ARG A 232 11.99 7.44 4.95
N LEU A 233 12.38 6.71 3.91
CA LEU A 233 11.57 5.68 3.27
C LEU A 233 12.45 4.48 2.88
N PRO A 234 11.89 3.24 2.87
CA PRO A 234 12.54 2.10 2.22
C PRO A 234 12.69 2.33 0.72
N ASP A 235 13.78 1.85 0.11
CA ASP A 235 14.09 2.13 -1.31
C ASP A 235 13.04 1.55 -2.27
N THR A 236 12.36 0.47 -1.85
CA THR A 236 11.35 -0.24 -2.64
C THR A 236 9.91 0.24 -2.40
N ILE A 237 9.68 1.15 -1.44
CA ILE A 237 8.31 1.53 -1.03
C ILE A 237 7.53 2.22 -2.16
N GLY A 238 8.21 2.86 -3.11
CA GLY A 238 7.58 3.52 -4.24
C GLY A 238 6.73 2.58 -5.09
N ALA A 239 7.03 1.27 -5.09
CA ALA A 239 6.27 0.27 -5.85
C ALA A 239 4.84 0.06 -5.32
N ASN A 240 4.58 0.33 -4.04
CA ASN A 240 3.26 0.11 -3.39
C ASN A 240 2.75 1.29 -2.56
N ASN A 241 3.42 2.44 -2.63
CA ASN A 241 3.07 3.67 -1.92
C ASN A 241 3.05 4.88 -2.88
N VAL A 242 2.36 4.71 -4.01
CA VAL A 242 2.12 5.79 -4.97
C VAL A 242 1.43 6.95 -4.24
N ASP A 243 1.90 8.17 -4.51
CA ASP A 243 1.41 9.41 -3.91
C ASP A 243 1.37 9.42 -2.37
N LEU A 244 2.22 8.62 -1.71
CA LEU A 244 2.28 8.50 -0.24
C LEU A 244 0.94 8.10 0.39
N MET A 245 0.13 7.28 -0.28
CA MET A 245 -1.19 6.90 0.21
C MET A 245 -1.15 6.00 1.47
N ASN A 246 -0.19 5.08 1.51
CA ASN A 246 -0.14 3.98 2.47
C ASN A 246 0.91 4.20 3.57
N ALA A 247 1.91 5.05 3.34
CA ALA A 247 2.97 5.35 4.29
C ALA A 247 3.47 6.80 4.13
N ALA A 248 3.67 7.47 5.27
CA ALA A 248 4.38 8.73 5.34
C ALA A 248 5.90 8.48 5.40
N PRO A 249 6.74 9.44 4.97
CA PRO A 249 8.15 9.46 5.33
C PRO A 249 8.31 9.40 6.86
N MET A 250 9.27 8.60 7.34
CA MET A 250 9.58 8.47 8.76
C MET A 250 9.96 9.83 9.36
N ALA A 251 9.22 10.31 10.34
CA ALA A 251 9.45 11.58 11.02
C ALA A 251 9.26 11.43 12.53
N SER A 252 9.93 12.26 13.32
CA SER A 252 9.86 12.28 14.78
C SER A 252 8.67 13.08 15.30
N MET A 253 7.96 13.77 14.44
CA MET A 253 6.67 14.40 14.74
C MET A 253 5.87 14.59 13.47
N ALA A 254 4.55 14.66 13.62
CA ALA A 254 3.63 15.10 12.58
C ALA A 254 2.27 15.42 13.18
N ILE A 255 1.51 16.23 12.46
CA ILE A 255 0.08 16.39 12.71
C ILE A 255 -0.67 15.23 12.05
N ASP A 256 -1.56 14.57 12.80
CA ASP A 256 -2.56 13.64 12.24
C ASP A 256 -1.95 12.52 11.37
N GLY A 257 -0.84 11.94 11.81
CA GLY A 257 -0.10 10.91 11.07
C GLY A 257 0.39 11.38 9.70
N ALA A 258 0.62 12.69 9.53
CA ALA A 258 0.92 13.33 8.26
C ALA A 258 -0.22 13.28 7.21
N ARG A 259 -1.48 13.03 7.60
CA ARG A 259 -2.61 13.02 6.65
C ARG A 259 -2.81 14.40 6.03
N ASN A 260 -2.79 14.46 4.71
CA ASN A 260 -3.04 15.67 3.94
C ASN A 260 -4.50 15.73 3.49
N TRP A 261 -5.32 16.47 4.24
CA TRP A 261 -6.75 16.61 3.97
C TRP A 261 -7.09 17.60 2.83
N ASN A 262 -6.10 18.10 2.09
CA ASN A 262 -6.38 18.96 0.94
C ASN A 262 -7.23 18.20 -0.09
N GLY A 263 -8.39 18.78 -0.44
CA GLY A 263 -9.33 18.15 -1.37
C GLY A 263 -10.19 17.03 -0.79
N THR A 264 -10.07 16.70 0.50
CA THR A 264 -10.92 15.69 1.17
C THR A 264 -11.39 16.18 2.52
N ALA A 265 -12.70 16.12 2.79
CA ALA A 265 -13.23 16.52 4.10
C ALA A 265 -12.69 15.61 5.23
N LYS A 266 -11.96 16.21 6.17
CA LYS A 266 -11.49 15.59 7.42
C LYS A 266 -12.68 15.17 8.30
N PRO A 267 -12.69 13.95 8.88
CA PRO A 267 -13.69 13.55 9.86
C PRO A 267 -13.71 14.48 11.07
N THR A 268 -14.90 14.76 11.60
CA THR A 268 -15.05 15.58 12.81
C THR A 268 -14.43 14.93 14.04
N ASN A 269 -14.56 13.60 14.17
CA ASN A 269 -13.86 12.83 15.19
C ASN A 269 -12.46 12.46 14.66
N PRO A 270 -11.37 12.96 15.26
CA PRO A 270 -10.00 12.74 14.77
C PRO A 270 -9.52 11.28 14.90
N ASP A 271 -10.19 10.45 15.68
CA ASP A 271 -9.87 9.03 15.85
C ASP A 271 -10.54 8.12 14.81
N VAL A 272 -11.42 8.67 13.96
CA VAL A 272 -12.11 7.90 12.92
C VAL A 272 -11.24 7.79 11.67
N ASP A 273 -10.80 6.57 11.38
CA ASP A 273 -10.03 6.23 10.17
C ASP A 273 -10.94 5.65 9.08
N SER A 274 -11.84 6.48 8.55
CA SER A 274 -12.79 6.09 7.49
C SER A 274 -12.42 6.61 6.10
N LYS A 275 -11.39 7.45 6.02
CA LYS A 275 -10.88 8.04 4.79
C LYS A 275 -9.36 7.98 4.81
N PHE A 276 -8.78 7.74 3.63
CA PHE A 276 -7.34 7.57 3.46
C PHE A 276 -6.83 8.65 2.51
N PRO A 277 -6.64 9.90 2.98
CA PRO A 277 -5.98 10.89 2.18
C PRO A 277 -4.48 10.56 2.01
N PRO A 278 -3.82 11.09 0.98
CA PRO A 278 -2.37 11.06 0.85
C PRO A 278 -1.66 11.57 2.12
N ARG A 279 -0.43 11.12 2.33
CA ARG A 279 0.42 11.65 3.39
C ARG A 279 1.31 12.78 2.87
N SER A 280 1.73 13.67 3.76
CA SER A 280 2.72 14.69 3.46
C SER A 280 4.09 14.08 3.18
N SER A 281 4.83 14.69 2.25
CA SER A 281 6.25 14.41 2.01
C SER A 281 7.18 15.03 3.05
N THR A 282 6.69 15.97 3.87
CA THR A 282 7.46 16.74 4.85
C THR A 282 6.79 16.75 6.24
N PRO A 283 6.48 15.59 6.85
CA PRO A 283 5.59 15.52 8.00
C PRO A 283 5.95 16.40 9.22
N ALA A 284 7.24 16.59 9.48
CA ALA A 284 7.70 17.38 10.62
C ALA A 284 7.77 18.90 10.34
N ALA A 285 7.80 19.30 9.07
CA ALA A 285 7.89 20.70 8.68
C ALA A 285 6.50 21.36 8.49
N ASP A 286 5.47 20.54 8.23
CA ASP A 286 4.08 20.96 8.07
C ASP A 286 3.41 21.31 9.40
#